data_AF-A0A527Y3J4-F1
#
_entry.id   AF-A0A527Y3J4-F1
#
_cell.length_a   1.000
_cell.length_b   1.000
_cell.length_c   1.000
_cell.angle_alpha   90.00
_cell.angle_beta   90.00
_cell.angle_gamma   90.00
#
_symmetry.space_group_name_H-M   'P 1'
#
loop_
_entity.id
_entity.type
_entity.pdbx_description
1 polymer ?
#
loop_
_entity_poly.entity_id
_entity_poly.type
_entity_poly.pdbx_seq_one_letter_code
_entity_poly.pdbx_strand_id
1 'polypeptide(L)'
;EGWSCIAKWTGTPLSLVLDQAVVKPQARYVMFHCLDTIEQSLSGNIKYYGTIDLIDARHPQTILAYGLNGKPLPVENGAPLRVRVERQLGYKMPKYIYKIELVDSFANVGGGRGGYWEDNGYDWYGGI
;
A
#
# COMPACT_ATOMS: atom_id res chain seq x y z
N GLU A 1 12.71 -9.93 -6.49
CA GLU A 1 13.00 -9.83 -7.95
C GLU A 1 14.41 -9.31 -8.29
N GLY A 2 15.19 -8.78 -7.33
CA GLY A 2 16.63 -8.52 -7.55
C GLY A 2 16.97 -7.26 -8.36
N TRP A 3 15.99 -6.42 -8.68
CA TRP A 3 16.19 -5.16 -9.40
C TRP A 3 15.76 -3.94 -8.56
N SER A 4 16.29 -2.78 -8.91
CA SER A 4 15.94 -1.48 -8.32
C SER A 4 15.81 -0.42 -9.40
N CYS A 5 14.99 0.59 -9.17
CA CYS A 5 14.89 1.76 -10.02
C CYS A 5 14.90 3.06 -9.20
N ILE A 6 15.39 4.14 -9.79
CA ILE A 6 15.37 5.48 -9.20
C ILE A 6 14.33 6.30 -9.95
N ALA A 7 13.45 6.97 -9.21
CA ALA A 7 12.48 7.89 -9.78
C ALA A 7 12.16 9.04 -8.81
N LYS A 8 11.75 10.18 -9.37
CA LYS A 8 11.32 11.35 -8.59
C LYS A 8 9.81 11.26 -8.38
N TRP A 9 9.40 10.83 -7.18
CA TRP A 9 7.99 10.77 -6.81
C TRP A 9 7.50 12.12 -6.26
N THR A 10 6.24 12.46 -6.56
CA THR A 10 5.53 13.60 -5.97
C THR A 10 4.30 13.09 -5.26
N GLY A 11 4.11 13.49 -3.99
CA GLY A 11 3.04 12.98 -3.16
C GLY A 11 2.92 13.70 -1.83
N THR A 12 1.90 13.32 -1.07
CA THR A 12 1.66 13.82 0.30
C THR A 12 2.18 12.79 1.30
N PRO A 13 2.93 13.19 2.33
CA PRO A 13 3.28 12.29 3.43
C PRO A 13 2.05 11.64 4.04
N LEU A 14 2.06 10.31 4.16
CA LEU A 14 0.92 9.55 4.68
C LEU A 14 0.61 9.95 6.14
N SER A 15 1.64 10.27 6.92
CA SER A 15 1.50 10.78 8.30
C SER A 15 0.51 11.95 8.40
N LEU A 16 0.56 12.92 7.49
CA LEU A 16 -0.33 14.08 7.51
C LEU A 16 -1.79 13.69 7.27
N VAL A 17 -2.04 12.69 6.42
CA VAL A 17 -3.39 12.15 6.19
C VAL A 17 -3.87 11.38 7.42
N LEU A 18 -2.99 10.61 8.06
CA LEU A 18 -3.29 9.90 9.31
C LEU A 18 -3.65 10.86 10.44
N ASP A 19 -2.97 12.00 10.53
CA ASP A 19 -3.24 13.02 11.55
C ASP A 19 -4.62 13.65 11.34
N GLN A 20 -5.04 13.88 10.09
CA GLN A 20 -6.39 14.34 9.77
C GLN A 20 -7.47 13.27 10.02
N ALA A 21 -7.13 12.00 9.86
CA ALA A 21 -8.06 10.88 10.09
C ALA A 21 -8.31 10.57 11.57
N VAL A 22 -7.54 11.18 12.49
CA VAL A 22 -7.63 10.96 13.95
C VAL A 22 -7.55 9.47 14.30
N VAL A 23 -6.35 8.89 14.10
CA VAL A 23 -6.08 7.47 14.33
C VAL A 23 -6.49 7.03 15.74
N LYS A 24 -7.35 6.01 15.82
CA LYS A 24 -7.78 5.42 17.10
C LYS A 24 -6.62 4.70 17.80
N PRO A 25 -6.53 4.70 19.14
CA PRO A 25 -5.41 4.09 19.87
C PRO A 25 -5.16 2.60 19.59
N GLN A 26 -6.21 1.86 19.24
CA GLN A 26 -6.10 0.43 18.94
C GLN A 26 -5.62 0.13 17.51
N ALA A 27 -5.60 1.11 16.60
CA ALA A 27 -5.14 0.87 15.24
C ALA A 27 -3.66 0.47 15.25
N ARG A 28 -3.29 -0.53 14.46
CA ARG A 28 -1.92 -1.05 14.35
C ARG A 28 -1.40 -1.03 12.92
N TYR A 29 -2.31 -1.13 11.94
CA TYR A 29 -1.99 -1.27 10.53
C TYR A 29 -2.78 -0.29 9.67
N VAL A 30 -2.18 0.09 8.55
CA VAL A 30 -2.85 0.77 7.43
C VAL A 30 -3.10 -0.26 6.34
N MET A 31 -4.36 -0.45 5.99
CA MET A 31 -4.82 -1.31 4.91
C MET A 31 -5.18 -0.47 3.68
N PHE A 32 -4.58 -0.83 2.55
CA PHE A 32 -4.84 -0.22 1.25
C PHE A 32 -5.73 -1.13 0.43
N HIS A 33 -6.88 -0.62 0.02
CA HIS A 33 -7.79 -1.29 -0.91
C HIS A 33 -7.61 -0.70 -2.30
N CYS A 34 -7.49 -1.57 -3.29
CA CYS A 34 -7.12 -1.17 -4.65
C CYS A 34 -8.20 -1.56 -5.68
N LEU A 35 -8.22 -0.82 -6.79
CA LEU A 35 -9.19 -1.05 -7.86
C LEU A 35 -8.83 -2.23 -8.78
N ASP A 36 -7.56 -2.62 -8.80
CA ASP A 36 -7.08 -3.72 -9.64
C ASP A 36 -7.65 -5.07 -9.20
N THR A 37 -8.08 -5.83 -10.20
CA THR A 37 -8.37 -7.26 -10.05
C THR A 37 -7.08 -8.01 -10.35
N ILE A 38 -6.47 -8.58 -9.31
CA ILE A 38 -5.19 -9.28 -9.43
C ILE A 38 -5.35 -10.70 -9.97
N GLU A 39 -6.51 -11.32 -9.69
CA GLU A 39 -6.87 -12.65 -10.17
C GLU A 39 -8.37 -12.70 -10.47
N GLN A 40 -8.72 -13.45 -11.53
CA GLN A 40 -10.11 -13.78 -11.85
C GLN A 40 -10.30 -15.27 -11.62
N SER A 41 -11.23 -15.64 -10.74
CA SER A 41 -11.55 -17.04 -10.43
C SER A 41 -13.00 -17.35 -10.79
N LEU A 42 -13.35 -18.65 -10.82
CA LEU A 42 -14.74 -19.09 -10.95
C LEU A 42 -15.65 -18.55 -9.83
N SER A 43 -15.07 -18.24 -8.67
CA SER A 43 -15.78 -17.68 -7.51
C SER A 43 -15.87 -16.15 -7.55
N GLY A 44 -15.33 -15.51 -8.59
CA GLY A 44 -15.33 -14.07 -8.78
C GLY A 44 -13.92 -13.45 -8.83
N ASN A 45 -13.91 -12.13 -8.95
CA ASN A 45 -12.72 -11.30 -9.05
C ASN A 45 -12.07 -11.10 -7.68
N ILE A 46 -10.76 -11.36 -7.56
CA ILE A 46 -9.97 -11.05 -6.39
C ILE A 46 -9.34 -9.67 -6.58
N LYS A 47 -9.66 -8.74 -5.68
CA LYS A 47 -9.08 -7.39 -5.66
C LYS A 47 -7.74 -7.40 -4.94
N TYR A 48 -6.79 -6.61 -5.44
CA TYR A 48 -5.52 -6.43 -4.75
C TYR A 48 -5.72 -5.61 -3.48
N TYR A 49 -4.96 -5.99 -2.45
CA TYR A 49 -4.87 -5.25 -1.20
C TYR A 49 -3.49 -5.47 -0.59
N GLY A 50 -3.08 -4.55 0.28
CA GLY A 50 -1.85 -4.69 1.03
C GLY A 50 -1.90 -3.88 2.32
N THR A 51 -1.05 -4.24 3.27
CA THR A 51 -0.97 -3.58 4.57
C THR A 51 0.47 -3.17 4.91
N ILE A 52 0.60 -2.13 5.72
CA ILE A 52 1.85 -1.76 6.42
C ILE A 52 1.51 -1.45 7.89
N ASP A 53 2.49 -1.50 8.78
CA ASP A 53 2.28 -1.02 10.15
C ASP A 53 2.23 0.51 10.23
N LEU A 54 1.76 1.02 11.36
CA LEU A 54 1.70 2.46 11.63
C LEU A 54 3.09 3.11 11.77
N ILE A 55 4.16 2.35 12.02
CA ILE A 55 5.51 2.89 12.16
C ILE A 55 6.00 3.32 10.77
N ASP A 56 5.96 2.41 9.80
CA ASP A 56 6.30 2.71 8.40
C ASP A 56 5.29 3.65 7.76
N ALA A 57 4.00 3.57 8.11
CA ALA A 57 3.01 4.51 7.60
C ALA A 57 3.26 5.96 8.05
N ARG A 58 3.83 6.15 9.25
CA ARG A 58 4.20 7.47 9.79
C ARG A 58 5.61 7.90 9.42
N HIS A 59 6.38 7.05 8.75
CA HIS A 59 7.74 7.38 8.32
C HIS A 59 7.72 8.60 7.37
N PRO A 60 8.61 9.61 7.54
CA PRO A 60 8.58 10.83 6.73
C PRO A 60 8.72 10.63 5.22
N GLN A 61 9.30 9.51 4.79
CA GLN A 61 9.45 9.14 3.37
C GLN A 61 8.29 8.32 2.81
N THR A 62 7.33 7.91 3.64
CA THR A 62 6.13 7.20 3.18
C THR A 62 5.11 8.21 2.66
N ILE A 63 4.82 8.12 1.37
CA ILE A 63 3.95 9.10 0.68
C ILE A 63 2.82 8.41 -0.07
N LEU A 64 1.69 9.11 -0.16
CA LEU A 64 0.66 8.89 -1.17
C LEU A 64 1.06 9.66 -2.42
N ALA A 65 1.59 8.95 -3.41
CA ALA A 65 2.14 9.52 -4.63
C ALA A 65 1.08 9.67 -5.71
N TYR A 66 1.03 10.86 -6.31
CA TYR A 66 0.16 11.25 -7.42
C TYR A 66 0.94 11.86 -8.60
N GLY A 67 2.27 11.92 -8.51
CA GLY A 67 3.15 12.35 -9.61
C GLY A 67 4.44 11.55 -9.71
N LEU A 68 5.00 11.50 -10.92
CA LEU A 68 6.22 10.76 -11.27
C LEU A 68 7.05 11.57 -12.26
N ASN A 69 8.33 11.80 -11.94
CA ASN A 69 9.31 12.49 -12.79
C ASN A 69 8.82 13.86 -13.30
N GLY A 70 8.15 14.63 -12.43
CA GLY A 70 7.64 15.96 -12.74
C GLY A 70 6.35 15.99 -13.58
N LYS A 71 5.72 14.84 -13.81
CA LYS A 71 4.46 14.70 -14.55
C LYS A 71 3.38 14.06 -13.65
N PRO A 72 2.08 14.17 -14.01
CA PRO A 72 1.04 13.35 -13.39
C PRO A 72 1.41 11.87 -13.40
N LEU A 73 1.00 11.13 -12.37
CA LEU A 73 1.28 9.70 -12.26
C LEU A 73 0.68 8.95 -13.48
N PRO A 74 1.48 8.18 -14.24
CA PRO A 74 0.94 7.34 -15.32
C PRO A 74 0.10 6.18 -14.79
N VAL A 75 -0.84 5.71 -15.61
CA VAL A 75 -1.74 4.60 -15.24
C VAL A 75 -0.93 3.35 -14.94
N GLU A 76 0.07 3.00 -15.76
CA GLU A 76 0.93 1.81 -15.54
C GLU A 76 1.69 1.86 -14.19
N ASN A 77 1.87 3.06 -13.64
CA ASN A 77 2.54 3.28 -12.36
C ASN A 77 1.58 3.38 -11.17
N GLY A 78 0.26 3.35 -11.39
CA GLY A 78 -0.74 3.29 -10.33
C GLY A 78 -1.64 4.51 -10.18
N ALA A 79 -1.84 5.30 -11.23
CA ALA A 79 -2.72 6.46 -11.20
C ALA A 79 -4.15 6.14 -10.74
N PRO A 80 -4.87 7.07 -10.08
CA PRO A 80 -4.43 8.42 -9.74
C PRO A 80 -3.57 8.48 -8.47
N LEU A 81 -3.53 7.41 -7.68
CA LEU A 81 -2.88 7.38 -6.39
C LEU A 81 -2.28 6.00 -6.09
N ARG A 82 -1.03 6.01 -5.65
CA ARG A 82 -0.34 4.84 -5.08
C ARG A 82 0.32 5.20 -3.77
N VAL A 83 0.68 4.19 -2.97
CA VAL A 83 1.59 4.40 -1.85
C VAL A 83 3.03 4.12 -2.28
N ARG A 84 3.98 4.85 -1.68
CA ARG A 84 5.42 4.61 -1.73
C ARG A 84 5.91 4.45 -0.31
N VAL A 85 6.60 3.34 -0.04
CA VAL A 85 7.11 2.97 1.29
C VAL A 85 8.58 2.61 1.13
N GLU A 86 9.46 3.60 1.08
CA GLU A 86 10.84 3.42 0.61
C GLU A 86 11.71 2.49 1.47
N ARG A 87 11.24 2.12 2.68
CA ARG A 87 11.87 1.13 3.57
C ARG A 87 11.49 -0.32 3.25
N GLN A 88 10.53 -0.55 2.36
CA GLN A 88 10.01 -1.87 2.01
C GLN A 88 10.14 -2.18 0.51
N LEU A 89 10.06 -3.47 0.17
CA LEU A 89 10.11 -3.98 -1.19
C LEU A 89 8.87 -3.56 -2.02
N GLY A 90 9.02 -3.61 -3.34
CA GLY A 90 8.02 -3.05 -4.28
C GLY A 90 6.61 -3.63 -4.18
N TYR A 91 6.45 -4.88 -3.74
CA TYR A 91 5.12 -5.50 -3.58
C TYR A 91 4.32 -4.88 -2.42
N LYS A 92 5.00 -4.28 -1.44
CA LYS A 92 4.41 -3.54 -0.32
C LYS A 92 3.94 -2.14 -0.67
N MET A 93 4.01 -1.76 -1.95
CA MET A 93 3.63 -0.44 -2.44
C MET A 93 2.38 -0.51 -3.37
N PRO A 94 1.18 -0.76 -2.84
CA PRO A 94 -0.05 -0.84 -3.63
C PRO A 94 -0.30 0.33 -4.60
N LYS A 95 -0.84 0.00 -5.77
CA LYS A 95 -1.27 0.92 -6.84
C LYS A 95 -2.80 1.05 -6.85
N TYR A 96 -3.32 2.09 -7.50
CA TYR A 96 -4.77 2.25 -7.73
C TYR A 96 -5.62 2.29 -6.45
N ILE A 97 -5.10 2.95 -5.41
CA ILE A 97 -5.72 2.99 -4.09
C ILE A 97 -7.03 3.79 -4.17
N TYR A 98 -8.14 3.18 -3.71
CA TYR A 98 -9.44 3.87 -3.60
C TYR A 98 -9.94 4.02 -2.16
N LYS A 99 -9.45 3.20 -1.23
CA LYS A 99 -9.79 3.29 0.20
C LYS A 99 -8.56 2.97 1.04
N ILE A 100 -8.37 3.76 2.10
CA ILE A 100 -7.39 3.53 3.16
C ILE A 100 -8.17 3.27 4.43
N GLU A 101 -7.81 2.19 5.14
CA GLU A 101 -8.49 1.76 6.35
C GLU A 101 -7.50 1.50 7.47
N LEU A 102 -7.83 1.96 8.68
CA LEU A 102 -7.00 1.77 9.87
C LEU A 102 -7.58 0.61 10.68
N VAL A 103 -6.79 -0.44 10.85
CA VAL A 103 -7.25 -1.68 11.49
C VAL A 103 -6.31 -2.07 12.63
N ASP A 104 -6.84 -2.75 13.64
CA ASP A 104 -6.08 -3.37 14.72
C ASP A 104 -5.50 -4.73 14.33
N SER A 105 -6.14 -5.41 13.37
CA SER A 105 -5.75 -6.70 12.80
C SER A 105 -6.27 -6.85 11.37
N PHE A 106 -5.51 -7.58 10.54
CA PHE A 106 -5.92 -7.99 9.18
C PHE A 106 -6.23 -9.49 9.10
N ALA A 107 -6.28 -10.22 10.22
CA ALA A 107 -6.45 -11.67 10.24
C ALA A 107 -7.75 -12.17 9.56
N ASN A 108 -8.76 -11.31 9.48
CA ASN A 108 -10.06 -11.61 8.87
C ASN A 108 -10.19 -11.10 7.42
N VAL A 109 -9.12 -10.60 6.82
CA VAL A 109 -9.10 -10.06 5.45
C VAL A 109 -8.25 -10.96 4.56
N GLY A 110 -8.78 -11.34 3.39
CA GLY A 110 -8.09 -12.22 2.45
C GLY A 110 -7.69 -13.55 3.10
N GLY A 111 -6.44 -13.96 2.92
CA GLY A 111 -5.83 -15.11 3.59
C GLY A 111 -5.29 -14.82 4.99
N GLY A 112 -5.55 -13.64 5.54
CA GLY A 112 -5.19 -13.25 6.90
C GLY A 112 -3.70 -12.91 7.09
N ARG A 113 -2.92 -12.82 6.01
CA ARG A 113 -1.46 -12.57 6.06
C ARG A 113 -1.07 -11.14 5.71
N GLY A 114 -2.03 -10.25 5.49
CA GLY A 114 -1.80 -8.80 5.41
C GLY A 114 -1.56 -8.26 4.00
N GLY A 115 -1.87 -9.04 2.97
CA GLY A 115 -1.83 -8.60 1.58
C GLY A 115 -1.86 -9.79 0.62
N TYR A 116 -2.11 -9.52 -0.66
CA TYR A 116 -2.23 -10.58 -1.65
C TYR A 116 -0.94 -11.41 -1.79
N TRP A 117 0.24 -10.77 -1.80
CA TRP A 117 1.50 -11.49 -1.97
C TRP A 117 1.86 -12.31 -0.73
N GLU A 118 1.55 -11.78 0.45
CA GLU A 118 1.73 -12.43 1.73
C GLU A 118 0.82 -13.67 1.86
N ASP A 119 -0.42 -13.54 1.37
CA ASP A 119 -1.35 -14.66 1.18
C ASP A 119 -0.81 -15.71 0.18
N ASN A 120 0.20 -15.36 -0.61
CA ASN A 120 0.85 -16.25 -1.58
C ASN A 120 2.30 -16.58 -1.22
N GLY A 121 2.69 -16.41 0.06
CA GLY A 121 3.95 -16.92 0.60
C GLY A 121 5.09 -15.91 0.67
N TYR A 122 4.82 -14.63 0.41
CA TYR A 122 5.80 -13.56 0.65
C TYR A 122 5.81 -13.19 2.15
N ASP A 123 6.94 -12.68 2.62
CA ASP A 123 7.04 -12.17 3.99
C ASP A 123 6.13 -10.96 4.21
N TRP A 124 5.55 -10.85 5.39
CA TRP A 124 4.70 -9.69 5.69
C TRP A 124 5.52 -8.40 5.84
N TYR A 125 6.67 -8.47 6.52
CA TYR A 125 7.63 -7.38 6.61
C TYR A 125 8.76 -7.59 5.59
N GLY A 126 8.59 -7.06 4.39
CA GLY A 126 9.58 -7.13 3.31
C GLY A 126 10.50 -5.91 3.27
N GLY A 127 11.02 -5.44 4.41
CA GLY A 127 11.80 -4.19 4.51
C GLY A 127 13.08 -4.31 5.34
N ILE A 128 13.76 -3.17 5.50
CA ILE A 128 14.92 -2.98 6.39
C ILE A 128 14.57 -2.15 7.63
#